data_AF-A0A7S0LT94-F1
#
_entry.id   AF-A0A7S0LT94-F1
#
_cell.length_a   1.000
_cell.length_b   1.000
_cell.length_c   1.000
_cell.angle_alpha   90.00
_cell.angle_beta   90.00
_cell.angle_gamma   90.00
#
_symmetry.space_group_name_H-M   'P 1'
#
loop_
_entity.id
_entity.type
_entity.pdbx_description
1 polymer ?
#
loop_
_entity_poly.entity_id
_entity_poly.type
_entity_poly.pdbx_seq_one_letter_code
_entity_poly.pdbx_strand_id
1 'polypeptide(L)'
;ACAYSGAIYVLGEGVGRLFTSDVGVLEERAAIWPWVTLFLVLDAVFGMLAGLNRALGIQAWSSVCVWVCLWVVGTLLVLMFGCNIRETWHFLPLIYLLFDVALFCCSACSNWSSLAANAKSSAFNETLKGGANSPFAHSASGRTSRLESHSGETTLHSLLLAEA
;
A
#
# COMPACT_ATOMS: atom_id res chain seq x y z
N ALA A 1 3.74 -13.47 -11.81
CA ALA A 1 5.17 -13.17 -11.96
C ALA A 1 5.90 -14.26 -12.75
N CYS A 2 5.99 -15.52 -12.27
CA CYS A 2 6.84 -16.55 -12.88
C CYS A 2 6.57 -16.85 -14.36
N ALA A 3 5.30 -16.93 -14.78
CA ALA A 3 4.95 -17.16 -16.19
C ALA A 3 5.37 -15.99 -17.11
N TYR A 4 5.23 -14.76 -16.63
CA TYR A 4 5.67 -13.56 -17.34
C TYR A 4 7.19 -13.49 -17.45
N SER A 5 7.90 -13.77 -16.35
CA SER A 5 9.37 -13.82 -16.35
C SER A 5 9.91 -14.95 -17.23
N GLY A 6 9.24 -16.10 -17.28
CA GLY A 6 9.58 -17.19 -18.19
C GLY A 6 9.37 -16.81 -19.66
N ALA A 7 8.27 -16.13 -19.98
CA ALA A 7 8.03 -15.61 -21.33
C ALA A 7 9.11 -14.60 -21.76
N ILE A 8 9.48 -13.68 -20.86
CA ILE A 8 10.57 -12.71 -21.11
C ILE A 8 11.92 -13.43 -21.26
N TYR A 9 12.18 -14.48 -20.47
CA TYR A 9 13.41 -15.26 -20.59
C TYR A 9 13.54 -15.82 -22.02
N VAL A 10 12.50 -16.48 -22.51
CA VAL A 10 12.45 -17.10 -23.84
C VAL A 10 12.50 -16.06 -24.97
N LEU A 11 11.73 -14.98 -24.85
CA LEU A 11 11.69 -13.90 -25.86
C LEU A 11 12.93 -13.02 -25.84
N GLY A 12 13.84 -13.28 -24.91
CA GLY A 12 14.97 -12.43 -24.67
C GLY A 12 15.78 -12.13 -25.93
N GLU A 13 16.13 -13.13 -26.70
CA GLU A 13 16.97 -12.92 -27.88
C GLU A 13 16.31 -11.99 -28.91
N GLY A 14 15.01 -12.16 -29.15
CA GLY A 14 14.23 -11.30 -30.04
C GLY A 14 14.17 -9.85 -29.53
N VAL A 15 13.99 -9.66 -28.23
CA VAL A 15 14.00 -8.33 -27.61
C VAL A 15 15.37 -7.67 -27.76
N GLY A 16 16.47 -8.40 -27.53
CA GLY A 16 17.82 -7.86 -27.67
C GLY A 16 18.12 -7.36 -29.09
N ARG A 17 17.74 -8.16 -30.10
CA ARG A 17 17.92 -7.83 -31.52
C ARG A 17 17.06 -6.64 -31.98
N LEU A 18 16.00 -6.30 -31.25
CA LEU A 18 15.19 -5.11 -31.55
C LEU A 18 15.93 -3.81 -31.22
N PHE A 19 16.81 -3.82 -30.22
CA PHE A 19 17.54 -2.64 -29.76
C PHE A 19 18.90 -2.46 -30.42
N THR A 20 19.57 -3.57 -30.75
CA THR A 20 20.92 -3.53 -31.31
C THR A 20 21.21 -4.74 -32.19
N SER A 21 22.06 -4.53 -33.18
CA SER A 21 22.64 -5.60 -34.02
C SER A 21 24.11 -5.86 -33.68
N ASP A 22 24.69 -5.13 -32.73
CA ASP A 22 26.08 -5.30 -32.31
C ASP A 22 26.22 -6.60 -31.51
N VAL A 23 27.07 -7.50 -32.01
CA VAL A 23 27.32 -8.82 -31.43
C VAL A 23 27.87 -8.71 -30.01
N GLY A 24 28.79 -7.77 -29.75
CA GLY A 24 29.39 -7.61 -28.43
C GLY A 24 28.35 -7.19 -27.38
N VAL A 25 27.40 -6.33 -27.77
CA VAL A 25 26.30 -5.92 -26.88
C VAL A 25 25.32 -7.07 -26.65
N LEU A 26 25.04 -7.89 -27.66
CA LEU A 26 24.17 -9.06 -27.54
C LEU A 26 24.76 -10.14 -26.62
N GLU A 27 26.08 -10.36 -26.67
CA GLU A 27 26.79 -11.29 -25.79
C GLU A 27 26.77 -10.83 -24.32
N GLU A 28 27.10 -9.56 -24.05
CA GLU A 28 27.04 -9.00 -22.70
C GLU A 28 25.63 -9.07 -22.12
N ARG A 29 24.64 -8.75 -22.96
CA ARG A 29 23.24 -8.84 -22.62
C ARG A 29 22.82 -10.27 -22.27
N ALA A 30 23.32 -11.28 -23.00
CA ALA A 30 22.97 -12.68 -22.74
C ALA A 30 23.48 -13.13 -21.36
N ALA A 31 24.65 -12.66 -20.94
CA ALA A 31 25.18 -12.91 -19.59
C ALA A 31 24.34 -12.25 -18.48
N ILE A 32 23.80 -11.06 -18.76
CA ILE A 32 23.00 -10.27 -17.80
C ILE A 32 21.54 -10.79 -17.71
N TRP A 33 21.02 -11.39 -18.78
CA TRP A 33 19.59 -11.70 -18.91
C TRP A 33 18.98 -12.54 -17.78
N PRO A 34 19.62 -13.61 -17.26
CA PRO A 34 19.05 -14.37 -16.15
C PRO A 34 18.79 -13.48 -14.91
N TRP A 35 19.70 -12.55 -14.62
CA TRP A 35 19.58 -11.63 -13.50
C TRP A 35 18.48 -10.60 -13.70
N VAL A 36 18.30 -10.13 -14.94
CA VAL A 36 17.15 -9.28 -15.31
C VAL A 36 15.84 -10.01 -15.05
N THR A 37 15.74 -11.28 -15.45
CA THR A 37 14.49 -12.05 -15.24
C THR A 37 14.19 -12.32 -13.77
N LEU A 38 15.23 -12.58 -12.96
CA LEU A 38 15.09 -12.69 -11.51
C LEU A 38 14.67 -11.36 -10.89
N PHE A 39 15.30 -10.26 -11.30
CA PHE A 39 14.93 -8.91 -10.89
C PHE A 39 13.44 -8.63 -11.17
N LEU A 40 12.93 -8.97 -12.36
CA LEU A 40 11.51 -8.76 -12.71
C LEU A 40 10.55 -9.57 -11.81
N VAL A 41 10.96 -10.73 -11.31
CA VAL A 41 10.16 -11.49 -10.33
C VAL A 41 10.08 -10.71 -9.03
N LEU A 42 11.22 -10.23 -8.53
CA LEU A 42 11.30 -9.48 -7.27
C LEU A 42 10.59 -8.12 -7.38
N ASP A 43 10.74 -7.41 -8.49
CA ASP A 43 10.01 -6.17 -8.75
C ASP A 43 8.48 -6.36 -8.72
N ALA A 44 7.99 -7.50 -9.24
CA ALA A 44 6.57 -7.85 -9.11
C ALA A 44 6.16 -8.14 -7.65
N VAL A 45 7.03 -8.77 -6.84
CA VAL A 45 6.80 -8.99 -5.41
C VAL A 45 6.76 -7.66 -4.66
N PHE A 46 7.71 -6.77 -4.94
CA PHE A 46 7.72 -5.39 -4.45
C PHE A 46 6.40 -4.68 -4.77
N GLY A 47 5.93 -4.73 -6.02
CA GLY A 47 4.67 -4.12 -6.42
C GLY A 47 3.47 -4.63 -5.62
N MET A 48 3.43 -5.93 -5.31
CA MET A 48 2.40 -6.52 -4.46
C MET A 48 2.51 -6.06 -2.99
N LEU A 49 3.72 -6.06 -2.41
CA LEU A 49 3.95 -5.63 -1.04
C LEU A 49 3.69 -4.14 -0.85
N ALA A 50 4.08 -3.30 -1.82
CA ALA A 50 3.78 -1.88 -1.83
C ALA A 50 2.27 -1.63 -1.91
N GLY A 51 1.55 -2.39 -2.73
CA GLY A 51 0.08 -2.36 -2.80
C GLY A 51 -0.56 -2.75 -1.46
N LEU A 52 -0.07 -3.81 -0.82
CA LEU A 52 -0.51 -4.26 0.50
C LEU A 52 -0.28 -3.18 1.57
N ASN A 53 0.92 -2.62 1.63
CA ASN A 53 1.25 -1.57 2.60
C ASN A 53 0.43 -0.30 2.39
N ARG A 54 0.09 0.03 1.15
CA ARG A 54 -0.85 1.11 0.83
C ARG A 54 -2.26 0.79 1.33
N ALA A 55 -2.75 -0.43 1.11
CA ALA A 55 -4.06 -0.86 1.59
C ALA A 55 -4.16 -0.85 3.13
N LEU A 56 -3.05 -1.11 3.82
CA LEU A 56 -2.92 -1.03 5.27
C LEU A 56 -2.75 0.40 5.81
N GLY A 57 -2.57 1.41 4.94
CA GLY A 57 -2.37 2.79 5.36
C GLY A 57 -0.99 3.09 5.98
N ILE A 58 -0.03 2.16 5.89
CA ILE A 58 1.33 2.29 6.48
C ILE A 58 2.36 2.84 5.48
N GLN A 59 1.90 3.64 4.50
CA GLN A 59 2.73 4.16 3.41
C GLN A 59 3.94 4.99 3.88
N ALA A 60 3.81 5.72 5.00
CA ALA A 60 4.89 6.54 5.53
C ALA A 60 6.05 5.70 6.07
N TRP A 61 5.75 4.58 6.74
CA TRP A 61 6.78 3.64 7.17
C TRP A 61 7.40 2.92 5.99
N SER A 62 6.56 2.48 5.05
CA SER A 62 7.01 1.82 3.82
C SER A 62 7.95 2.73 3.01
N SER A 63 7.69 4.04 2.91
CA SER A 63 8.55 4.96 2.14
C SER A 63 9.91 5.17 2.78
N VAL A 64 10.00 5.21 4.12
CA VAL A 64 11.28 5.26 4.84
C VAL A 64 12.08 4.00 4.56
N CYS A 65 11.46 2.82 4.61
CA CYS A 65 12.12 1.56 4.27
C CYS A 65 12.63 1.55 2.82
N VAL A 66 11.83 2.02 1.86
CA VAL A 66 12.26 2.17 0.45
C VAL A 66 13.51 3.05 0.38
N TRP A 67 13.47 4.19 1.07
CA TRP A 67 14.55 5.15 1.01
C TRP A 67 15.85 4.57 1.59
N VAL A 68 15.80 3.95 2.76
CA VAL A 68 16.98 3.34 3.38
C VAL A 68 17.52 2.18 2.54
N CYS A 69 16.66 1.25 2.10
CA CYS A 69 17.09 0.07 1.36
C CYS A 69 17.66 0.41 -0.02
N LEU A 70 16.99 1.26 -0.80
CA LEU A 70 17.43 1.57 -2.17
C LEU A 70 18.51 2.65 -2.20
N TRP A 71 18.31 3.77 -1.49
CA TRP A 71 19.23 4.90 -1.58
C TRP A 71 20.45 4.76 -0.69
N VAL A 72 20.30 4.29 0.54
CA VAL A 72 21.47 4.15 1.44
C VAL A 72 22.19 2.84 1.13
N VAL A 73 21.50 1.71 1.30
CA VAL A 73 22.14 0.39 1.13
C VAL A 73 22.43 0.10 -0.33
N GLY A 74 21.45 0.25 -1.22
CA GLY A 74 21.59 -0.05 -2.64
C GLY A 74 22.68 0.78 -3.32
N THR A 75 22.65 2.11 -3.15
CA THR A 75 23.68 2.99 -3.72
C THR A 75 25.08 2.69 -3.18
N LEU A 76 25.24 2.48 -1.86
CA LEU A 76 26.54 2.14 -1.29
C LEU A 76 27.08 0.82 -1.86
N LEU A 77 26.22 -0.19 -1.99
CA LEU A 77 26.61 -1.48 -2.52
C LEU A 77 27.06 -1.37 -3.99
N VAL A 78 26.31 -0.62 -4.81
CA VAL A 78 26.65 -0.38 -6.22
C VAL A 78 27.92 0.48 -6.35
N LEU A 79 28.13 1.48 -5.51
CA LEU A 79 29.35 2.30 -5.55
C LEU A 79 30.60 1.52 -5.11
N MET A 80 30.46 0.58 -4.17
CA MET A 80 31.58 -0.22 -3.67
C MET A 80 31.94 -1.38 -4.59
N PHE A 81 30.96 -2.00 -5.25
CA PHE A 81 31.16 -3.26 -6.00
C PHE A 81 30.72 -3.20 -7.47
N GLY A 82 29.93 -2.21 -7.87
CA GLY A 82 29.35 -2.06 -9.21
C GLY A 82 30.26 -1.34 -10.19
N CYS A 83 31.53 -1.74 -10.31
CA CYS A 83 32.47 -1.12 -11.25
C CYS A 83 32.12 -1.42 -12.72
N ASN A 84 31.36 -2.49 -12.99
CA ASN A 84 30.93 -2.90 -14.32
C ASN A 84 29.41 -3.09 -14.35
N ILE A 85 28.80 -2.87 -15.51
CA ILE A 85 27.35 -3.04 -15.72
C ILE A 85 26.87 -4.44 -15.33
N ARG A 86 27.68 -5.47 -15.61
CA ARG A 86 27.38 -6.86 -15.27
C ARG A 86 27.27 -7.07 -13.75
N GLU A 87 28.21 -6.53 -12.98
CA GLU A 87 28.20 -6.64 -11.52
C GLU A 87 27.03 -5.87 -10.90
N THR A 88 26.70 -4.71 -11.45
CA THR A 88 25.50 -3.96 -11.03
C THR A 88 24.25 -4.83 -11.17
N TRP A 89 24.10 -5.56 -12.26
CA TRP A 89 22.97 -6.48 -12.46
C TRP A 89 22.99 -7.72 -11.57
N HIS A 90 24.16 -8.15 -11.06
CA HIS A 90 24.24 -9.21 -10.04
C HIS A 90 23.69 -8.75 -8.69
N PHE A 91 23.99 -7.52 -8.31
CA PHE A 91 23.60 -6.98 -7.01
C PHE A 91 22.15 -6.48 -6.97
N LEU A 92 21.60 -6.07 -8.11
CA LEU A 92 20.26 -5.47 -8.18
C LEU A 92 19.16 -6.41 -7.64
N PRO A 93 19.11 -7.71 -8.01
CA PRO A 93 18.18 -8.67 -7.40
C PRO A 93 18.42 -8.86 -5.89
N LEU A 94 19.67 -8.84 -5.42
CA LEU A 94 19.96 -9.00 -3.99
C LEU A 94 19.45 -7.80 -3.17
N ILE A 95 19.61 -6.59 -3.70
CA ILE A 95 19.08 -5.37 -3.07
C ILE A 95 17.55 -5.43 -3.03
N TYR A 96 16.90 -5.85 -4.12
CA TYR A 96 15.44 -6.00 -4.16
C TYR A 96 14.94 -7.09 -3.22
N LEU A 97 15.65 -8.22 -3.09
CA LEU A 97 15.30 -9.28 -2.15
C LEU A 97 15.36 -8.77 -0.70
N LEU A 98 16.43 -8.06 -0.33
CA LEU A 98 16.55 -7.45 1.01
C LEU A 98 15.42 -6.46 1.26
N PHE A 99 15.09 -5.68 0.24
CA PHE A 99 14.03 -4.69 0.31
C PHE A 99 12.64 -5.33 0.45
N ASP A 100 12.33 -6.39 -0.30
CA ASP A 100 11.10 -7.17 -0.18
C ASP A 100 10.95 -7.78 1.21
N VAL A 101 12.04 -8.32 1.78
CA VAL A 101 12.04 -8.84 3.15
C VAL A 101 11.73 -7.72 4.15
N ALA A 102 12.33 -6.54 3.99
CA ALA A 102 12.05 -5.41 4.86
C ALA A 102 10.58 -4.98 4.78
N LEU A 103 10.01 -4.86 3.58
CA LEU A 103 8.60 -4.51 3.40
C LEU A 103 7.67 -5.58 3.96
N PHE A 104 7.97 -6.85 3.74
CA PHE A 104 7.21 -7.96 4.28
C PHE A 104 7.22 -7.96 5.81
N CYS A 105 8.38 -7.71 6.44
CA CYS A 105 8.50 -7.54 7.88
C CYS A 105 7.65 -6.38 8.40
N CYS A 106 7.60 -5.24 7.69
CA CYS A 106 6.71 -4.13 8.06
C CYS A 106 5.24 -4.55 8.06
N SER A 107 4.79 -5.29 7.04
CA SER A 107 3.41 -5.78 6.96
C SER A 107 3.11 -6.84 8.03
N ALA A 108 4.04 -7.76 8.28
CA ALA A 108 3.89 -8.85 9.22
C ALA A 108 3.86 -8.38 10.69
N CYS A 109 4.68 -7.38 11.03
CA CYS A 109 4.74 -6.80 12.37
C CYS A 109 3.62 -5.76 12.63
N SER A 110 2.85 -5.39 11.61
CA SER A 110 1.75 -4.43 11.76
C SER A 110 0.59 -5.05 12.53
N ASN A 111 0.06 -4.34 13.53
CA ASN A 111 -1.09 -4.82 14.28
C ASN A 111 -2.38 -4.62 13.49
N TRP A 112 -2.77 -5.66 12.75
CA TRP A 112 -3.97 -5.69 11.90
C TRP A 112 -5.26 -5.30 12.65
N SER A 113 -5.37 -5.63 13.93
CA SER A 113 -6.55 -5.29 14.74
C SER A 113 -6.70 -3.77 14.93
N SER A 114 -5.59 -3.09 15.21
CA SER A 114 -5.55 -1.63 15.36
C SER A 114 -5.79 -0.92 14.02
N LEU A 115 -5.21 -1.44 12.93
CA LEU A 115 -5.44 -0.90 11.59
C LEU A 115 -6.90 -1.04 11.15
N ALA A 116 -7.54 -2.18 11.42
CA ALA A 116 -8.95 -2.39 11.12
C ALA A 116 -9.86 -1.46 11.95
N ALA A 117 -9.53 -1.21 13.22
CA ALA A 117 -10.26 -0.25 14.05
C ALA A 117 -10.13 1.19 13.51
N ASN A 118 -8.92 1.61 13.14
CA ASN A 118 -8.66 2.95 12.59
C ASN A 118 -9.33 3.18 11.22
N ALA A 119 -9.44 2.14 10.39
CA ALA A 119 -10.17 2.21 9.13
C ALA A 119 -11.67 2.41 9.36
N LYS A 120 -12.27 1.69 10.33
CA LYS A 120 -13.69 1.84 10.69
C LYS A 120 -13.99 3.24 11.24
N SER A 121 -13.15 3.75 12.15
CA SER A 121 -13.35 5.09 12.71
C SER A 121 -13.23 6.20 11.67
N SER A 122 -12.31 6.05 10.70
CA SER A 122 -12.16 7.02 9.61
C SER A 122 -13.38 7.05 8.69
N ALA A 123 -13.89 5.88 8.29
CA ALA A 123 -15.10 5.77 7.46
C ALA A 123 -16.36 6.32 8.17
N PHE A 124 -16.49 6.08 9.48
CA PHE A 124 -17.57 6.64 10.28
C PHE A 124 -17.51 8.16 10.37
N ASN A 125 -16.31 8.72 10.58
CA ASN A 125 -16.12 10.18 10.68
C ASN A 125 -16.43 10.89 9.34
N GLU A 126 -16.10 10.27 8.20
CA GLU A 126 -16.50 10.79 6.88
C GLU A 126 -18.01 10.79 6.68
N THR A 127 -18.72 9.77 7.18
CA THR A 127 -20.19 9.71 7.11
C THR A 127 -20.83 10.84 7.91
N LEU A 128 -20.30 11.15 9.10
CA LEU A 128 -20.80 12.26 9.92
C LEU A 128 -20.54 13.63 9.26
N LYS A 129 -19.35 13.84 8.69
CA LYS A 129 -19.03 15.06 7.95
C LYS A 129 -19.86 15.22 6.67
N GLY A 130 -20.13 14.12 5.97
CA GLY A 130 -21.00 14.10 4.79
C GLY A 130 -22.46 14.39 5.11
N GLY A 131 -22.96 13.91 6.25
CA GLY A 131 -24.31 14.21 6.74
C GLY A 131 -24.50 15.69 7.11
N ALA A 132 -23.49 16.31 7.73
CA ALA A 132 -23.51 17.71 8.14
C ALA A 132 -23.47 18.70 6.95
N ASN A 133 -22.88 18.31 5.82
CA ASN A 133 -22.82 19.13 4.59
C ASN A 133 -23.93 18.79 3.58
N SER A 134 -24.90 17.95 3.95
CA SER A 134 -26.05 17.72 3.09
C SER A 134 -26.93 18.98 3.03
N PRO A 135 -27.28 19.51 1.84
CA PRO A 135 -28.08 20.74 1.70
C PRO A 135 -29.52 20.62 2.24
N PHE A 136 -29.91 19.44 2.72
CA PHE A 136 -31.20 19.19 3.37
C PHE A 136 -31.18 19.39 4.89
N ALA A 137 -30.01 19.49 5.53
CA ALA A 137 -29.91 19.69 6.99
C ALA A 137 -30.42 21.07 7.46
N HIS A 138 -30.45 22.07 6.57
CA HIS A 138 -30.95 23.41 6.89
C HIS A 138 -32.48 23.55 6.83
N SER A 139 -33.23 22.54 6.40
CA SER A 139 -34.70 22.63 6.25
C SER A 139 -35.52 22.02 7.40
N ALA A 140 -34.86 21.47 8.43
CA ALA A 140 -35.55 20.88 9.60
C ALA A 140 -35.50 21.75 10.88
N SER A 141 -34.81 22.89 10.87
CA SER A 141 -34.66 23.77 12.05
C SER A 141 -35.72 24.89 12.15
N GLY A 142 -36.90 24.68 11.55
CA GLY A 142 -37.95 25.71 11.47
C GLY A 142 -39.35 25.27 11.95
N ARG A 143 -39.52 24.07 12.50
CA ARG A 143 -40.87 23.56 12.81
C ARG A 143 -40.96 22.72 14.09
N THR A 144 -40.35 23.18 15.19
CA THR A 144 -40.55 22.60 16.54
C THR A 144 -40.60 23.68 17.62
N SER A 145 -41.32 24.77 17.36
CA SER A 145 -41.64 25.79 18.38
C SER A 145 -43.14 26.09 18.47
N ARG A 146 -43.98 25.14 18.06
CA ARG A 146 -45.44 25.28 18.13
C ARG A 146 -46.13 23.93 18.29
N LEU A 147 -45.90 23.24 19.41
CA LEU A 147 -46.79 22.23 20.01
C LEU A 147 -46.19 21.65 21.31
N GLU A 148 -45.76 22.51 22.24
CA GLU A 148 -45.61 22.13 23.65
C GLU A 148 -46.24 23.23 24.51
N SER A 149 -47.55 23.38 24.34
CA SER A 149 -48.47 23.99 25.30
C SER A 149 -49.64 23.02 25.35
N HIS A 150 -49.92 22.47 26.54
CA HIS A 150 -50.79 21.34 26.86
C HIS A 150 -50.21 19.92 26.71
N SER A 151 -49.46 19.48 27.73
CA SER A 151 -49.79 18.24 28.46
C SER A 151 -48.91 18.12 29.71
N GLY A 152 -49.00 19.12 30.59
CA GLY A 152 -48.75 18.88 32.01
C GLY A 152 -49.97 18.15 32.59
N GLU A 153 -49.76 17.31 33.60
CA GLU A 153 -50.78 16.53 34.33
C GLU A 153 -51.23 15.22 33.67
N THR A 154 -50.42 14.16 33.78
CA THR A 154 -50.99 12.80 33.99
C THR A 154 -50.00 11.75 34.52
N THR A 155 -48.68 11.95 34.41
CA THR A 155 -47.72 10.88 34.73
C THR A 155 -47.19 10.86 36.17
N LEU A 156 -47.88 11.54 37.11
CA LEU A 156 -47.54 11.51 38.55
C LEU A 156 -48.48 10.60 39.37
N HIS A 157 -49.55 10.07 38.78
CA HIS A 157 -50.50 9.20 39.50
C HIS A 157 -50.20 7.70 39.38
N SER A 158 -49.30 7.27 38.48
CA SER A 158 -48.97 5.84 38.29
C SER A 158 -47.77 5.33 39.08
N LEU A 159 -47.05 6.21 39.80
CA LEU A 159 -45.89 5.83 40.62
C LEU A 159 -46.20 5.65 42.12
N LEU A 160 -47.44 5.91 42.55
CA LEU A 160 -47.86 5.79 43.96
C LEU A 160 -48.69 4.52 44.27
N LEU A 161 -48.90 3.62 43.30
CA LEU A 161 -49.64 2.36 43.48
C LEU A 161 -48.76 1.10 43.35
N ALA A 162 -47.44 1.23 43.28
CA ALA A 162 -46.52 0.10 43.14
C ALA A 162 -45.73 -0.24 44.43
N GLU A 163 -45.99 0.44 45.55
CA GLU A 163 -45.40 0.14 46.87
C GLU A 163 -46.48 -0.02 47.96
N ALA A 164 -47.44 -0.92 47.73
CA ALA A 164 -48.31 -1.49 48.76
C ALA A 164 -48.48 -2.99 48.50
#